data_AF-A0A2G9UX20-F1
#
_entry.id   AF-A0A2G9UX20-F1
#
_cell.length_a   1.000
_cell.length_b   1.000
_cell.length_c   1.000
_cell.angle_alpha   90.00
_cell.angle_beta   90.00
_cell.angle_gamma   90.00
#
_symmetry.space_group_name_H-M   'P 1'
#
loop_
_entity.id
_entity.type
_entity.pdbx_description
1 polymer ?
#
loop_
_entity_poly.entity_id
_entity_poly.type
_entity_poly.pdbx_seq_one_letter_code
_entity_poly.pdbx_strand_id
1 'polypeptide(L)'
;MSVSSGSSLCGDHDQDLLLDEEEEIDFYAILNVPKDATEEEINKAYRKRCLIFHPDRHNDEDDKKEAEKIFVQLRRAHETLLDPKKRAIYDALGVQGLDTQGWELVSRSANPENIRREYDFLQRLKEQELMLQRIHPSSGFVVKTSCAGLFPEDPDDRYPPQLIGISITQSVDCAMTEADRIGLVGRVKTGNGRGDGNVSVLWKKNAGKFHIEVVFRRWYDRFTSLFDDHSHDREVDTVKQEEAARIINLMRPTADRIRQEEQRKLGVVIIEARYGQCESSGSSSYILAGDRTIDVTVPLQAMSQLPGFYDPCPGEPKMLHVRYMFRDEPHTVTVSDDMPIQIPTKCY
;
A
#
# COMPACT_ATOMS: atom_id res chain seq x y z
N MET A 1 5.52 -22.80 17.93
CA MET A 1 4.07 -22.66 18.14
C MET A 1 3.61 -21.59 17.18
N SER A 2 2.96 -22.00 16.10
CA SER A 2 2.50 -21.15 15.02
C SER A 2 1.37 -20.27 15.52
N VAL A 3 1.61 -18.98 15.66
CA VAL A 3 0.54 -18.00 15.84
C VAL A 3 -0.15 -17.84 14.48
N SER A 4 -1.34 -18.40 14.38
CA SER A 4 -2.26 -18.17 13.28
C SER A 4 -2.70 -16.71 13.36
N SER A 5 -2.00 -15.85 12.63
CA SER A 5 -2.52 -14.57 12.17
C SER A 5 -3.87 -14.86 11.52
N GLY A 6 -4.96 -14.41 12.16
CA GLY A 6 -6.31 -14.61 11.70
C GLY A 6 -6.45 -13.98 10.32
N SER A 7 -6.35 -14.81 9.29
CA SER A 7 -6.73 -14.45 7.94
C SER A 7 -8.19 -14.06 7.98
N SER A 8 -8.47 -12.81 7.63
CA SER A 8 -9.81 -12.35 7.32
C SER A 8 -10.43 -13.34 6.34
N LEU A 9 -11.42 -14.12 6.80
CA LEU A 9 -12.18 -15.06 5.99
C LEU A 9 -13.26 -14.30 5.21
N CYS A 10 -12.85 -13.22 4.54
CA CYS A 10 -13.62 -12.56 3.49
C CYS A 10 -13.08 -13.17 2.20
N GLY A 11 -13.92 -13.82 1.41
CA GLY A 11 -13.52 -14.06 0.03
C GLY A 11 -13.44 -12.72 -0.68
N ASP A 12 -12.42 -12.50 -1.52
CA ASP A 12 -12.25 -11.26 -2.29
C ASP A 12 -13.51 -10.87 -3.08
N HIS A 13 -14.41 -11.82 -3.35
CA HIS A 13 -15.68 -11.60 -4.04
C HIS A 13 -16.79 -10.91 -3.21
N ASP A 14 -16.75 -11.02 -1.88
CA ASP A 14 -17.78 -10.41 -1.00
C ASP A 14 -17.54 -8.90 -0.79
N GLN A 15 -16.33 -8.43 -1.13
CA GLN A 15 -15.88 -7.06 -0.86
C GLN A 15 -16.35 -6.06 -1.93
N ASP A 16 -16.53 -6.53 -3.16
CA ASP A 16 -17.00 -5.72 -4.31
C ASP A 16 -18.50 -5.39 -4.24
N LEU A 17 -19.30 -6.20 -3.55
CA LEU A 17 -20.76 -6.01 -3.42
C LEU A 17 -21.17 -4.93 -2.39
N LEU A 18 -20.21 -4.42 -1.63
CA LEU A 18 -20.42 -3.46 -0.53
C LEU A 18 -20.10 -2.00 -0.92
N LEU A 19 -19.77 -1.72 -2.18
CA LEU A 19 -19.22 -0.43 -2.61
C LEU A 19 -20.24 0.66 -2.92
N ASP A 20 -21.54 0.35 -2.94
CA ASP A 20 -22.57 1.32 -3.30
C ASP A 20 -23.47 1.60 -2.09
N GLU A 21 -23.30 2.81 -1.53
CA GLU A 21 -24.08 3.45 -0.45
C GLU A 21 -23.65 3.11 0.99
N GLU A 22 -22.65 3.86 1.49
CA GLU A 22 -22.34 4.01 2.93
C GLU A 22 -23.47 4.74 3.67
N GLU A 23 -24.62 4.08 3.84
CA GLU A 23 -25.39 4.34 5.06
C GLU A 23 -24.66 3.62 6.19
N GLU A 24 -24.37 4.32 7.29
CA GLU A 24 -23.85 3.73 8.54
C GLU A 24 -24.89 2.74 9.11
N ILE A 25 -24.95 1.53 8.56
CA ILE A 25 -25.92 0.51 8.97
C ILE A 25 -25.50 -0.01 10.35
N ASP A 26 -26.36 0.21 11.35
CA ASP A 26 -26.14 -0.31 12.69
C ASP A 26 -26.28 -1.86 12.70
N PHE A 27 -25.21 -2.56 13.08
CA PHE A 27 -25.18 -4.02 13.21
C PHE A 27 -26.20 -4.58 14.21
N TYR A 28 -26.59 -3.80 15.22
CA TYR A 28 -27.67 -4.21 16.11
C TYR A 28 -29.03 -4.13 15.42
N ALA A 29 -29.22 -3.13 14.55
CA ALA A 29 -30.45 -2.95 13.79
C ALA A 29 -30.63 -4.03 12.72
N ILE A 30 -29.56 -4.43 12.00
CA ILE A 30 -29.65 -5.44 10.96
C ILE A 30 -29.99 -6.84 11.51
N LEU A 31 -29.43 -7.20 12.67
CA LEU A 31 -29.79 -8.42 13.39
C LEU A 31 -31.12 -8.28 14.15
N ASN A 32 -31.60 -7.04 14.33
CA ASN A 32 -32.80 -6.69 15.09
C ASN A 32 -32.74 -7.22 16.53
N VAL A 33 -31.66 -6.84 17.21
CA VAL A 33 -31.38 -7.16 18.61
C VAL A 33 -31.03 -5.87 19.36
N PRO A 34 -31.33 -5.77 20.68
CA PRO A 34 -30.90 -4.62 21.46
C PRO A 34 -29.37 -4.60 21.65
N LYS A 35 -28.81 -3.44 21.97
CA LYS A 35 -27.36 -3.29 22.25
C LYS A 35 -26.90 -4.13 23.46
N ASP A 36 -27.80 -4.40 24.40
CA ASP A 36 -27.56 -5.24 25.58
C ASP A 36 -27.72 -6.74 25.31
N ALA A 37 -27.90 -7.16 24.05
CA ALA A 37 -28.14 -8.56 23.71
C ALA A 37 -26.97 -9.47 24.09
N THR A 38 -27.34 -10.66 24.58
CA THR A 38 -26.41 -11.75 24.90
C THR A 38 -25.93 -12.47 23.63
N GLU A 39 -24.80 -13.18 23.71
CA GLU A 39 -24.27 -13.95 22.58
C GLU A 39 -25.26 -15.01 22.06
N GLU A 40 -26.07 -15.60 22.93
CA GLU A 40 -27.11 -16.56 22.55
C GLU A 40 -28.23 -15.91 21.72
N GLU A 41 -28.65 -14.71 22.11
CA GLU A 41 -29.68 -13.94 21.40
C GLU A 41 -29.19 -13.48 20.03
N ILE A 42 -27.94 -13.03 19.94
CA ILE A 42 -27.26 -12.66 18.69
C ILE A 42 -27.23 -13.85 17.73
N ASN A 43 -26.78 -15.02 18.21
CA ASN A 43 -26.74 -16.25 17.41
C ASN A 43 -28.14 -16.70 16.94
N LYS A 44 -29.14 -16.58 17.81
CA LYS A 44 -30.53 -16.94 17.49
C LYS A 44 -31.13 -16.00 16.45
N ALA A 45 -30.87 -14.70 16.56
CA ALA A 45 -31.33 -13.68 15.62
C ALA A 45 -30.68 -13.85 14.24
N TYR A 46 -29.37 -14.07 14.20
CA TYR A 46 -28.62 -14.36 12.97
C TYR A 46 -29.21 -15.55 12.21
N ARG A 47 -29.39 -16.70 12.88
CA ARG A 47 -29.99 -17.89 12.25
C ARG A 47 -31.37 -17.64 11.65
N LYS A 48 -32.22 -16.86 12.34
CA LYS A 48 -33.56 -16.50 11.84
C LYS A 48 -33.48 -15.61 10.61
N ARG A 49 -32.58 -14.63 10.61
CA ARG A 49 -32.38 -13.68 9.49
C ARG A 49 -31.79 -14.38 8.26
N CYS A 50 -30.81 -15.27 8.45
CA CYS A 50 -30.22 -16.06 7.36
C CYS A 50 -31.25 -16.95 6.66
N LEU A 51 -32.23 -17.50 7.38
CA LEU A 51 -33.31 -18.28 6.78
C LEU A 51 -34.27 -17.44 5.93
N ILE A 52 -34.38 -16.13 6.22
CA ILE A 52 -35.25 -15.21 5.49
C ILE A 52 -34.54 -14.73 4.22
N PHE A 53 -33.29 -14.26 4.34
CA PHE A 53 -32.50 -13.66 3.26
C PHE A 53 -31.55 -14.66 2.58
N HIS A 54 -31.89 -15.95 2.55
CA HIS A 54 -31.09 -16.93 1.83
C HIS A 54 -31.33 -16.78 0.32
N PRO A 55 -30.31 -16.69 -0.54
CA PRO A 55 -30.48 -16.43 -1.97
C PRO A 55 -31.30 -17.52 -2.68
N ASP A 56 -31.27 -18.76 -2.19
CA ASP A 56 -32.06 -19.90 -2.71
C ASP A 56 -33.58 -19.75 -2.49
N ARG A 57 -34.00 -18.82 -1.64
CA ARG A 57 -35.43 -18.61 -1.31
C ARG A 57 -36.09 -17.58 -2.22
N HIS A 58 -35.31 -16.81 -2.97
CA HIS A 58 -35.77 -15.76 -3.86
C HIS A 58 -35.68 -16.25 -5.32
N ASN A 59 -36.78 -16.14 -6.06
CA ASN A 59 -36.87 -16.62 -7.44
C ASN A 59 -36.51 -15.53 -8.47
N ASP A 60 -36.74 -14.26 -8.11
CA ASP A 60 -36.46 -13.12 -8.98
C ASP A 60 -34.98 -12.71 -8.85
N GLU A 61 -34.34 -12.39 -9.97
CA GLU A 61 -32.91 -12.05 -10.03
C GLU A 61 -32.56 -10.77 -9.26
N ASP A 62 -33.48 -9.81 -9.20
CA ASP A 62 -33.28 -8.55 -8.47
C ASP A 62 -33.40 -8.78 -6.94
N ASP A 63 -34.44 -9.50 -6.50
CA ASP A 63 -34.61 -9.90 -5.10
C ASP A 63 -33.44 -10.75 -4.59
N LYS A 64 -32.87 -11.60 -5.46
CA LYS A 64 -31.73 -12.44 -5.12
C LYS A 64 -30.47 -11.62 -4.85
N LYS A 65 -30.22 -10.58 -5.65
CA LYS A 65 -29.10 -9.64 -5.42
C LYS A 65 -29.27 -8.85 -4.13
N GLU A 66 -30.50 -8.38 -3.85
CA GLU A 66 -30.78 -7.69 -2.58
C GLU A 66 -30.62 -8.60 -1.37
N ALA A 67 -31.11 -9.84 -1.47
CA ALA A 67 -30.95 -10.84 -0.42
C ALA A 67 -29.47 -11.16 -0.17
N GLU A 68 -28.65 -11.26 -1.23
CA GLU A 68 -27.21 -11.48 -1.14
C GLU A 68 -26.49 -10.32 -0.44
N LYS A 69 -26.78 -9.06 -0.81
CA LYS A 69 -26.24 -7.87 -0.12
C LYS A 69 -26.54 -7.89 1.38
N ILE A 70 -27.80 -8.13 1.75
CA ILE A 70 -28.22 -8.19 3.16
C ILE A 70 -27.57 -9.39 3.86
N PHE A 71 -27.40 -10.51 3.18
CA PHE A 71 -26.75 -11.71 3.73
C PHE A 71 -25.29 -11.46 4.09
N VAL A 72 -24.53 -10.80 3.22
CA VAL A 72 -23.14 -10.39 3.49
C VAL A 72 -23.08 -9.46 4.70
N GLN A 73 -23.98 -8.48 4.78
CA GLN A 73 -24.05 -7.55 5.92
C GLN A 73 -24.42 -8.27 7.23
N LEU A 74 -25.37 -9.21 7.20
CA LEU A 74 -25.76 -10.03 8.36
C LEU A 74 -24.59 -10.84 8.90
N ARG A 75 -23.79 -11.41 8.00
CA ARG A 75 -22.58 -12.16 8.36
C ARG A 75 -21.54 -11.24 9.01
N ARG A 76 -21.27 -10.08 8.41
CA ARG A 76 -20.34 -9.07 8.97
C ARG A 76 -20.79 -8.60 10.37
N ALA A 77 -22.08 -8.32 10.54
CA ALA A 77 -22.65 -7.94 11.83
C ALA A 77 -22.50 -9.04 12.88
N HIS A 78 -22.79 -10.30 12.51
CA HIS A 78 -22.64 -11.45 13.41
C HIS A 78 -21.19 -11.67 13.83
N GLU A 79 -20.24 -11.65 12.89
CA GLU A 79 -18.81 -11.82 13.18
C GLU A 79 -18.25 -10.71 14.07
N THR A 80 -18.74 -9.48 13.91
CA THR A 80 -18.33 -8.32 14.73
C THR A 80 -18.89 -8.39 16.14
N LEU A 81 -20.19 -8.68 16.28
CA LEU A 81 -20.87 -8.67 17.59
C LEU A 81 -20.60 -9.92 18.43
N LEU A 82 -20.14 -11.01 17.82
CA LEU A 82 -19.75 -12.24 18.51
C LEU A 82 -18.38 -12.14 19.19
N ASP A 83 -17.44 -11.39 18.61
CA ASP A 83 -16.12 -11.18 19.23
C ASP A 83 -16.18 -10.01 20.22
N PRO A 84 -15.94 -10.24 21.53
CA PRO A 84 -16.02 -9.17 22.53
C PRO A 84 -15.05 -8.01 22.24
N LYS A 85 -13.92 -8.27 21.58
CA LYS A 85 -12.96 -7.22 21.22
C LYS A 85 -13.52 -6.34 20.09
N LYS A 86 -14.02 -6.96 19.02
CA LYS A 86 -14.59 -6.25 17.87
C LYS A 86 -15.87 -5.51 18.27
N ARG A 87 -16.71 -6.12 19.11
CA ARG A 87 -17.90 -5.48 19.68
C ARG A 87 -17.52 -4.24 20.48
N ALA A 88 -16.50 -4.30 21.34
CA ALA A 88 -16.06 -3.14 22.10
C ALA A 88 -15.51 -2.01 21.21
N ILE A 89 -14.80 -2.34 20.12
CA ILE A 89 -14.32 -1.36 19.14
C ILE A 89 -15.51 -0.72 18.41
N TYR A 90 -16.45 -1.54 17.95
CA TYR A 90 -17.67 -1.09 17.27
C TYR A 90 -18.53 -0.19 18.16
N ASP A 91 -18.73 -0.57 19.43
CA ASP A 91 -19.52 0.21 20.39
C ASP A 91 -18.86 1.57 20.70
N ALA A 92 -17.53 1.68 20.59
CA ALA A 92 -16.77 2.90 20.87
C ALA A 92 -16.62 3.84 19.67
N LEU A 93 -16.42 3.30 18.47
CA LEU A 93 -15.98 4.05 17.28
C LEU A 93 -16.88 3.81 16.04
N GLY A 94 -17.88 2.94 16.14
CA GLY A 94 -18.74 2.58 15.01
C GLY A 94 -18.05 1.72 13.96
N VAL A 95 -18.60 1.68 12.74
CA VAL A 95 -18.10 0.87 11.62
C VAL A 95 -16.67 1.30 11.22
N GLN A 96 -16.38 2.61 11.27
CA GLN A 96 -15.07 3.18 10.94
C GLN A 96 -13.92 2.59 11.79
N GLY A 97 -14.22 2.24 13.05
CA GLY A 97 -13.24 1.63 13.95
C GLY A 97 -12.82 0.21 13.55
N LEU A 98 -13.65 -0.50 12.79
CA LEU A 98 -13.40 -1.88 12.37
C LEU A 98 -12.54 -1.96 11.10
N ASP A 99 -12.65 -0.95 10.22
CA ASP A 99 -11.91 -0.91 8.97
C ASP A 99 -10.45 -0.48 9.16
N THR A 100 -10.15 0.17 10.28
CA THR A 100 -8.78 0.59 10.58
C THR A 100 -7.96 -0.60 11.08
N GLN A 101 -7.22 -1.24 10.17
CA GLN A 101 -6.37 -2.38 10.47
C GLN A 101 -5.31 -2.04 11.55
N GLY A 102 -5.32 -2.78 12.66
CA GLY A 102 -4.27 -2.70 13.69
C GLY A 102 -4.62 -1.91 14.96
N TRP A 103 -5.88 -1.54 15.17
CA TRP A 103 -6.32 -1.02 16.47
C TRP A 103 -6.53 -2.17 17.45
N GLU A 104 -5.74 -2.18 18.52
CA GLU A 104 -5.94 -3.10 19.64
C GLU A 104 -6.51 -2.34 20.84
N LEU A 105 -7.56 -2.90 21.44
CA LEU A 105 -8.13 -2.38 22.67
C LEU A 105 -7.15 -2.66 23.83
N VAL A 106 -6.26 -1.71 24.10
CA VAL A 106 -5.37 -1.77 25.27
C VAL A 106 -6.18 -1.40 26.50
N SER A 107 -6.28 -2.33 27.45
CA SER A 107 -6.89 -2.03 28.74
C SER A 107 -6.08 -0.92 29.42
N ARG A 108 -6.76 0.15 29.86
CA ARG A 108 -6.10 1.25 30.57
C ARG A 108 -5.49 0.70 31.86
N SER A 109 -4.18 0.47 31.86
CA SER A 109 -3.45 0.25 33.10
C SER A 109 -3.44 1.55 33.91
N ALA A 110 -3.44 1.45 35.25
CA ALA A 110 -3.68 2.59 36.13
C ALA A 110 -2.61 3.71 36.10
N ASN A 111 -1.47 3.51 35.41
CA ASN A 111 -0.35 4.45 35.39
C ASN A 111 0.11 4.79 33.96
N PRO A 112 0.18 6.08 33.56
CA PRO A 112 0.62 6.50 32.22
C PRO A 112 2.02 5.99 31.82
N GLU A 113 2.92 5.78 32.77
CA GLU A 113 4.25 5.22 32.45
C GLU A 113 4.19 3.76 31.99
N ASN A 114 3.30 2.96 32.58
CA ASN A 114 3.15 1.56 32.20
C ASN A 114 2.54 1.45 30.81
N ILE A 115 1.59 2.34 30.47
CA ILE A 115 1.01 2.42 29.13
C ILE A 115 2.08 2.73 28.07
N ARG A 116 2.99 3.69 28.35
CA ARG A 116 4.10 4.01 27.43
C ARG A 116 5.06 2.85 27.24
N ARG A 117 5.45 2.17 28.32
CA ARG A 117 6.36 1.01 28.24
C ARG A 117 5.74 -0.15 27.46
N GLU A 118 4.45 -0.41 27.68
CA GLU A 118 3.70 -1.44 26.95
C GLU A 118 3.61 -1.09 25.47
N TYR A 119 3.31 0.17 25.14
CA TYR A 119 3.31 0.67 23.77
C TYR A 119 4.67 0.48 23.08
N ASP A 120 5.76 0.89 23.72
CA ASP A 120 7.11 0.74 23.19
C ASP A 120 7.47 -0.75 22.97
N PHE A 121 7.01 -1.62 23.88
CA PHE A 121 7.22 -3.06 23.78
C PHE A 121 6.44 -3.68 22.61
N LEU A 122 5.17 -3.33 22.45
CA LEU A 122 4.32 -3.77 21.34
C LEU A 122 4.86 -3.29 19.99
N GLN A 123 5.34 -2.04 19.93
CA GLN A 123 5.95 -1.51 18.72
C GLN A 123 7.18 -2.33 18.31
N ARG A 124 8.07 -2.65 19.26
CA ARG A 124 9.25 -3.50 18.99
C ARG A 124 8.87 -4.91 18.56
N LEU A 125 7.87 -5.52 19.18
CA LEU A 125 7.37 -6.83 18.77
C LEU A 125 6.84 -6.81 17.33
N LYS A 126 6.04 -5.80 16.98
CA LYS A 126 5.50 -5.62 15.63
C LYS A 126 6.60 -5.38 14.60
N GLU A 127 7.61 -4.58 14.93
CA GLU A 127 8.79 -4.38 14.10
C GLU A 127 9.56 -5.69 13.87
N GLN A 128 9.73 -6.51 14.92
CA GLN A 128 10.36 -7.83 14.80
C GLN A 128 9.54 -8.79 13.94
N GLU A 129 8.21 -8.80 14.08
CA GLU A 129 7.33 -9.64 13.28
C GLU A 129 7.37 -9.25 11.80
N LEU A 130 7.28 -7.95 11.49
CA LEU A 130 7.42 -7.43 10.13
C LEU A 130 8.79 -7.76 9.54
N MET A 131 9.85 -7.70 10.33
CA MET A 131 11.19 -8.08 9.90
C MET A 131 11.27 -9.57 9.58
N LEU A 132 10.69 -10.44 10.41
CA LEU A 132 10.66 -11.89 10.16
C LEU A 132 9.83 -12.26 8.93
N GLN A 133 8.77 -11.51 8.61
CA GLN A 133 8.00 -11.72 7.39
C GLN A 133 8.81 -11.38 6.12
N ARG A 134 9.71 -10.39 6.18
CA ARG A 134 10.57 -10.00 5.05
C ARG A 134 11.74 -10.96 4.82
N ILE A 135 12.17 -11.68 5.85
CA ILE A 135 13.32 -12.58 5.80
C ILE A 135 12.82 -14.01 5.64
N HIS A 136 13.17 -14.65 4.52
CA HIS A 136 12.89 -16.06 4.27
C HIS A 136 14.18 -16.88 4.38
N PRO A 137 14.53 -17.39 5.57
CA PRO A 137 15.64 -18.31 5.70
C PRO A 137 15.24 -19.70 5.21
N SER A 138 16.10 -20.33 4.42
CA SER A 138 15.97 -21.73 4.01
C SER A 138 17.30 -22.45 4.21
N SER A 139 17.24 -23.65 4.80
CA SER A 139 18.41 -24.49 5.03
C SER A 139 18.13 -25.92 4.56
N GLY A 140 19.01 -26.47 3.75
CA GLY A 140 18.98 -27.85 3.28
C GLY A 140 20.23 -28.59 3.73
N PHE A 141 20.02 -29.77 4.32
CA PHE A 141 21.09 -30.69 4.70
C PHE A 141 20.85 -32.02 4.01
N VAL A 142 21.83 -32.47 3.21
CA VAL A 142 21.75 -33.71 2.44
C VAL A 142 22.94 -34.60 2.77
N VAL A 143 22.65 -35.84 3.14
CA VAL A 143 23.64 -36.90 3.36
C VAL A 143 23.49 -37.93 2.26
N LYS A 144 24.60 -38.26 1.60
CA LYS A 144 24.64 -39.30 0.55
C LYS A 144 25.29 -40.54 1.12
N THR A 145 24.54 -41.63 1.17
CA THR A 145 25.01 -42.94 1.64
C THR A 145 24.90 -43.98 0.53
N SER A 146 25.98 -44.73 0.29
CA SER A 146 26.00 -45.87 -0.62
C SER A 146 25.57 -47.11 0.15
N CYS A 147 24.52 -47.77 -0.32
CA CYS A 147 24.07 -49.06 0.22
C CYS A 147 24.45 -50.23 -0.69
N ALA A 148 25.32 -50.01 -1.69
CA ALA A 148 25.69 -51.03 -2.67
C ALA A 148 26.23 -52.32 -2.03
N GLY A 149 26.88 -52.22 -0.87
CA GLY A 149 27.41 -53.35 -0.11
C GLY A 149 26.38 -54.19 0.64
N LEU A 150 25.10 -53.83 0.66
CA LEU A 150 24.06 -54.62 1.34
C LEU A 150 23.43 -55.70 0.45
N PHE A 151 23.56 -55.56 -0.86
CA PHE A 151 22.88 -56.37 -1.87
C PHE A 151 23.70 -57.49 -2.56
N PRO A 152 25.02 -57.70 -2.31
CA PRO A 152 25.72 -58.87 -2.83
C PRO A 152 25.08 -60.21 -2.38
N GLU A 153 24.99 -61.16 -3.30
CA GLU A 153 24.44 -62.51 -3.06
C GLU A 153 25.30 -63.27 -2.05
N ASP A 154 26.62 -63.21 -2.21
CA ASP A 154 27.59 -63.80 -1.29
C ASP A 154 27.64 -63.00 0.03
N PRO A 155 27.45 -63.65 1.19
CA PRO A 155 27.42 -62.99 2.48
C PRO A 155 28.77 -62.37 2.90
N ASP A 156 29.88 -62.89 2.37
CA ASP A 156 31.23 -62.41 2.67
C ASP A 156 31.57 -61.11 1.92
N ASP A 157 30.88 -60.80 0.82
CA ASP A 157 31.06 -59.57 0.04
C ASP A 157 30.23 -58.40 0.56
N ARG A 158 29.41 -58.63 1.61
CA ARG A 158 28.56 -57.61 2.18
C ARG A 158 29.37 -56.66 3.07
N TYR A 159 29.25 -55.36 2.79
CA TYR A 159 29.87 -54.31 3.59
C TYR A 159 28.83 -53.28 4.03
N PRO A 160 29.03 -52.64 5.20
CA PRO A 160 28.08 -51.67 5.74
C PRO A 160 27.96 -50.45 4.81
N PRO A 161 26.82 -49.74 4.86
CA PRO A 161 26.59 -48.57 4.03
C PRO A 161 27.68 -47.51 4.26
N GLN A 162 28.22 -46.97 3.16
CA GLN A 162 29.32 -46.01 3.20
C GLN A 162 28.81 -44.59 3.02
N LEU A 163 29.35 -43.65 3.78
CA LEU A 163 29.08 -42.22 3.61
C LEU A 163 29.86 -41.69 2.39
N ILE A 164 29.14 -41.34 1.32
CA ILE A 164 29.71 -40.81 0.07
C ILE A 164 29.98 -39.31 0.19
N GLY A 165 29.09 -38.59 0.89
CA GLY A 165 29.27 -37.15 1.05
C GLY A 165 28.15 -36.43 1.80
N ILE A 166 28.42 -35.18 2.14
CA ILE A 166 27.53 -34.27 2.85
C ILE A 166 27.41 -32.99 2.02
N SER A 167 26.20 -32.45 1.91
CA SER A 167 25.93 -31.17 1.26
C SER A 167 25.04 -30.31 2.15
N ILE A 168 25.52 -29.11 2.47
CA ILE A 168 24.81 -28.09 3.24
C ILE A 168 24.51 -26.93 2.30
N THR A 169 23.25 -26.50 2.23
CA THR A 169 22.84 -25.29 1.54
C THR A 169 22.13 -24.40 2.55
N GLN A 170 22.59 -23.16 2.71
CA GLN A 170 21.93 -22.13 3.51
C GLN A 170 21.61 -20.97 2.58
N SER A 171 20.39 -20.46 2.65
CA SER A 171 19.98 -19.28 1.91
C SER A 171 19.14 -18.37 2.78
N VAL A 172 19.36 -17.08 2.67
CA VAL A 172 18.55 -16.04 3.30
C VAL A 172 18.12 -15.08 2.22
N ASP A 173 16.83 -15.06 1.91
CA ASP A 173 16.23 -14.07 1.01
C ASP A 173 15.60 -12.96 1.85
N CYS A 174 15.93 -11.70 1.55
CA CYS A 174 15.36 -10.52 2.18
C CYS A 174 14.63 -9.68 1.12
N ALA A 175 13.34 -9.43 1.31
CA ALA A 175 12.58 -8.52 0.47
C ALA A 175 12.89 -7.06 0.87
N MET A 176 13.52 -6.30 -0.04
CA MET A 176 13.75 -4.86 0.18
C MET A 176 12.56 -4.02 -0.28
N THR A 177 11.91 -4.42 -1.36
CA THR A 177 10.67 -3.83 -1.89
C THR A 177 9.74 -4.96 -2.37
N GLU A 178 8.53 -4.63 -2.81
CA GLU A 178 7.60 -5.63 -3.37
C GLU A 178 8.16 -6.31 -4.63
N ALA A 179 9.00 -5.60 -5.39
CA ALA A 179 9.62 -6.08 -6.62
C ALA A 179 11.05 -6.63 -6.42
N ASP A 180 11.85 -6.09 -5.50
CA ASP A 180 13.26 -6.45 -5.34
C ASP A 180 13.52 -7.31 -4.09
N ARG A 181 14.15 -8.46 -4.31
CA ARG A 181 14.62 -9.37 -3.26
C ARG A 181 16.12 -9.58 -3.37
N ILE A 182 16.82 -9.49 -2.25
CA ILE A 182 18.26 -9.77 -2.17
C ILE A 182 18.43 -11.06 -1.36
N GLY A 183 19.04 -12.05 -1.99
CA GLY A 183 19.34 -13.35 -1.41
C GLY A 183 20.84 -13.54 -1.20
N LEU A 184 21.21 -14.18 -0.10
CA LEU A 184 22.55 -14.74 0.11
C LEU A 184 22.42 -16.25 0.18
N VAL A 185 23.16 -16.98 -0.64
CA VAL A 185 23.17 -18.44 -0.69
C VAL A 185 24.59 -18.96 -0.47
N GLY A 186 24.80 -19.78 0.53
CA GLY A 186 26.02 -20.55 0.75
C GLY A 186 25.76 -22.03 0.52
N ARG A 187 26.59 -22.70 -0.27
CA ARG A 187 26.57 -24.16 -0.40
C ARG A 187 27.94 -24.72 -0.11
N VAL A 188 28.01 -25.75 0.72
CA VAL A 188 29.23 -26.52 0.99
C VAL A 188 28.95 -27.98 0.74
N LYS A 189 29.73 -28.61 -0.14
CA LYS A 189 29.67 -30.05 -0.43
C LYS A 189 31.02 -30.70 -0.12
N THR A 190 30.98 -31.86 0.51
CA THR A 190 32.15 -32.68 0.78
C THR A 190 31.86 -34.10 0.31
N GLY A 191 32.76 -34.69 -0.45
CA GLY A 191 32.67 -36.09 -0.88
C GLY A 191 34.03 -36.66 -1.25
N ASN A 192 34.24 -37.94 -0.93
CA ASN A 192 35.46 -38.70 -1.24
C ASN A 192 36.76 -37.96 -0.89
N GLY A 193 36.81 -37.30 0.27
CA GLY A 193 38.00 -36.59 0.76
C GLY A 193 38.29 -35.23 0.11
N ARG A 194 37.42 -34.72 -0.79
CA ARG A 194 37.48 -33.35 -1.31
C ARG A 194 36.23 -32.56 -0.94
N GLY A 195 36.43 -31.32 -0.52
CA GLY A 195 35.37 -30.35 -0.23
C GLY A 195 35.39 -29.18 -1.22
N ASP A 196 34.23 -28.65 -1.53
CA ASP A 196 34.02 -27.49 -2.41
C ASP A 196 32.86 -26.67 -1.82
N GLY A 197 33.06 -25.36 -1.72
CA GLY A 197 32.09 -24.42 -1.20
C GLY A 197 31.91 -23.24 -2.15
N ASN A 198 30.67 -22.78 -2.29
CA ASN A 198 30.35 -21.53 -2.97
C ASN A 198 29.52 -20.62 -2.06
N VAL A 199 29.68 -19.32 -2.26
CA VAL A 199 28.81 -18.28 -1.72
C VAL A 199 28.37 -17.42 -2.89
N SER A 200 27.08 -17.15 -2.98
CA SER A 200 26.49 -16.39 -4.07
C SER A 200 25.53 -15.36 -3.49
N VAL A 201 25.64 -14.13 -3.96
CA VAL A 201 24.65 -13.08 -3.72
C VAL A 201 23.74 -13.05 -4.94
N LEU A 202 22.44 -13.06 -4.70
CA LEU A 202 21.41 -13.17 -5.72
C LEU A 202 20.45 -11.99 -5.59
N TRP A 203 20.50 -11.04 -6.52
CA TRP A 203 19.48 -10.01 -6.63
C TRP A 203 18.38 -10.50 -7.59
N LYS A 204 17.18 -10.69 -7.06
CA LYS A 204 15.99 -11.05 -7.83
C LYS A 204 15.12 -9.81 -7.96
N LYS A 205 15.01 -9.28 -9.17
CA LYS A 205 14.07 -8.21 -9.50
C LYS A 205 12.88 -8.81 -10.23
N ASN A 206 11.69 -8.69 -9.63
CA ASN A 206 10.44 -9.06 -10.25
C ASN A 206 10.03 -7.91 -11.18
N ALA A 207 10.50 -8.02 -12.41
CA ALA A 207 10.23 -7.12 -13.48
C ALA A 207 8.94 -7.63 -14.16
N GLY A 208 7.77 -7.08 -13.81
CA GLY A 208 6.53 -7.38 -14.55
C GLY A 208 6.76 -7.17 -16.06
N LYS A 209 6.18 -8.03 -16.93
CA LYS A 209 6.37 -8.10 -18.40
C LYS A 209 7.37 -7.07 -18.96
N PHE A 210 8.66 -7.41 -18.94
CA PHE A 210 9.69 -6.60 -19.57
C PHE A 210 9.79 -6.92 -21.07
N HIS A 211 9.36 -5.97 -21.90
CA HIS A 211 9.67 -5.93 -23.33
C HIS A 211 11.15 -5.64 -23.52
N ILE A 212 11.87 -6.57 -24.15
CA ILE A 212 13.27 -6.39 -24.56
C ILE A 212 13.28 -5.53 -25.84
N GLU A 213 13.77 -4.29 -25.75
CA GLU A 213 14.05 -3.44 -26.90
C GLU A 213 15.20 -4.03 -27.75
N VAL A 214 14.89 -4.47 -28.97
CA VAL A 214 15.84 -4.46 -30.09
C VAL A 214 15.18 -3.75 -31.29
N VAL A 215 15.58 -2.48 -31.47
CA VAL A 215 15.75 -1.74 -32.74
C VAL A 215 14.50 -1.26 -33.53
N PHE A 216 13.26 -1.72 -33.28
CA PHE A 216 12.09 -1.29 -34.08
C PHE A 216 11.15 -0.25 -33.40
N ARG A 217 11.70 0.85 -32.88
CA ARG A 217 10.95 1.86 -32.09
C ARG A 217 9.82 2.59 -32.85
N ARG A 218 9.96 2.87 -34.15
CA ARG A 218 8.98 3.73 -34.90
C ARG A 218 7.71 3.04 -35.39
N TRP A 219 7.70 1.71 -35.52
CA TRP A 219 6.52 0.97 -36.02
C TRP A 219 5.63 0.47 -34.88
N TYR A 220 6.25 0.17 -33.73
CA TYR A 220 5.57 -0.33 -32.54
C TYR A 220 4.72 0.75 -31.85
N ASP A 221 5.22 1.99 -31.72
CA ASP A 221 4.48 3.13 -31.13
C ASP A 221 3.15 3.44 -31.82
N ARG A 222 3.03 3.09 -33.11
CA ARG A 222 1.80 3.27 -33.90
C ARG A 222 0.82 2.10 -33.79
N PHE A 223 1.29 0.96 -33.30
CA PHE A 223 0.51 -0.27 -33.14
C PHE A 223 0.06 -0.46 -31.68
N THR A 224 0.83 0.01 -30.69
CA THR A 224 0.46 -0.04 -29.27
C THR A 224 -0.56 1.01 -28.85
N SER A 225 -0.68 2.14 -29.56
CA SER A 225 -1.74 3.13 -29.30
C SER A 225 -3.16 2.61 -29.57
N LEU A 226 -3.29 1.39 -30.11
CA LEU A 226 -4.56 0.72 -30.39
C LEU A 226 -4.99 -0.27 -29.29
N PHE A 227 -4.11 -0.59 -28.33
CA PHE A 227 -4.34 -1.63 -27.32
C PHE A 227 -3.97 -1.25 -25.88
N ASP A 228 -3.54 -0.01 -25.63
CA ASP A 228 -3.37 0.49 -24.26
C ASP A 228 -4.71 0.88 -23.64
N ASP A 229 -5.14 0.10 -22.66
CA ASP A 229 -6.30 0.38 -21.83
C ASP A 229 -5.88 1.33 -20.68
N HIS A 230 -6.00 2.63 -20.91
CA HIS A 230 -5.70 3.69 -19.93
C HIS A 230 -6.76 3.84 -18.83
N SER A 231 -7.62 2.86 -18.58
CA SER A 231 -8.69 2.96 -17.58
C SER A 231 -8.16 3.03 -16.13
N HIS A 232 -7.22 2.15 -15.76
CA HIS A 232 -6.68 2.10 -14.40
C HIS A 232 -5.80 3.30 -14.03
N ASP A 233 -4.97 3.80 -14.96
CA ASP A 233 -4.11 4.96 -14.68
C ASP A 233 -4.95 6.23 -14.47
N ARG A 234 -6.08 6.36 -15.18
CA ARG A 234 -7.01 7.49 -15.00
C ARG A 234 -7.68 7.51 -13.64
N GLU A 235 -8.03 6.34 -13.10
CA GLU A 235 -8.67 6.22 -11.79
C GLU A 235 -7.70 6.60 -10.66
N VAL A 236 -6.46 6.10 -10.72
CA VAL A 236 -5.38 6.48 -9.78
C VAL A 236 -5.08 7.98 -9.83
N ASP A 237 -5.13 8.59 -11.02
CA ASP A 237 -4.92 10.02 -11.19
C ASP A 237 -6.08 10.84 -10.60
N THR A 238 -7.33 10.39 -10.72
CA THR A 238 -8.48 11.08 -10.11
C THR A 238 -8.43 11.09 -8.59
N VAL A 239 -8.07 9.97 -7.95
CA VAL A 239 -7.94 9.89 -6.49
C VAL A 239 -6.87 10.84 -5.98
N LYS A 240 -5.71 10.89 -6.65
CA LYS A 240 -4.61 11.80 -6.29
C LYS A 240 -4.99 13.27 -6.47
N GLN A 241 -5.80 13.59 -7.49
CA GLN A 241 -6.32 14.95 -7.69
C GLN A 241 -7.24 15.38 -6.53
N GLU A 242 -8.11 14.49 -6.05
CA GLU A 242 -8.99 14.77 -4.92
C GLU A 242 -8.23 14.94 -3.60
N GLU A 243 -7.21 14.12 -3.36
CA GLU A 243 -6.32 14.26 -2.20
C GLU A 243 -5.59 15.61 -2.22
N ALA A 244 -5.02 15.98 -3.38
CA ALA A 244 -4.37 17.27 -3.57
C ALA A 244 -5.33 18.45 -3.32
N ALA A 245 -6.57 18.36 -3.82
CA ALA A 245 -7.59 19.40 -3.63
C ALA A 245 -7.96 19.57 -2.14
N ARG A 246 -8.09 18.47 -1.39
CA ARG A 246 -8.32 18.50 0.06
C ARG A 246 -7.18 19.20 0.80
N ILE A 247 -5.94 18.89 0.46
CA ILE A 247 -4.75 19.51 1.06
C ILE A 247 -4.68 21.02 0.75
N ILE A 248 -4.97 21.42 -0.49
CA ILE A 248 -5.02 22.84 -0.89
C ILE A 248 -6.06 23.61 -0.06
N ASN A 249 -7.24 23.03 0.16
CA ASN A 249 -8.29 23.66 0.97
C ASN A 249 -7.86 23.83 2.44
N LEU A 250 -7.14 22.84 3.00
CA LEU A 250 -6.58 22.93 4.35
C LEU A 250 -5.47 23.99 4.48
N MET A 251 -4.72 24.24 3.40
CA MET A 251 -3.62 25.22 3.38
C MET A 251 -4.06 26.66 3.16
N ARG A 252 -5.27 26.88 2.61
CA ARG A 252 -5.77 28.22 2.27
C ARG A 252 -5.69 29.23 3.44
N PRO A 253 -6.12 28.90 4.67
CA PRO A 253 -6.01 29.83 5.80
C PRO A 253 -4.56 30.21 6.14
N THR A 254 -3.63 29.26 6.02
CA THR A 254 -2.20 29.50 6.27
C THR A 254 -1.59 30.36 5.17
N ALA A 255 -1.91 30.08 3.91
CA ALA A 255 -1.47 30.86 2.76
C ALA A 255 -1.96 32.30 2.85
N ASP A 256 -3.23 32.51 3.19
CA ASP A 256 -3.82 33.85 3.33
C ASP A 256 -3.16 34.64 4.46
N ARG A 257 -2.87 33.98 5.60
CA ARG A 257 -2.14 34.61 6.71
C ARG A 257 -0.74 35.05 6.28
N ILE A 258 0.02 34.17 5.63
CA ILE A 258 1.38 34.48 5.15
C ILE A 258 1.32 35.60 4.12
N ARG A 259 0.36 35.55 3.19
CA ARG A 259 0.15 36.60 2.17
C ARG A 259 -0.07 37.97 2.81
N GLN A 260 -0.92 38.07 3.83
CA GLN A 260 -1.16 39.34 4.52
C GLN A 260 0.07 39.83 5.29
N GLU A 261 0.83 38.93 5.91
CA GLU A 261 2.08 39.27 6.61
C GLU A 261 3.16 39.77 5.63
N GLU A 262 3.33 39.12 4.48
CA GLU A 262 4.27 39.52 3.44
C GLU A 262 3.87 40.85 2.78
N GLN A 263 2.57 41.07 2.53
CA GLN A 263 2.07 42.37 2.03
C GLN A 263 2.41 43.53 2.97
N ARG A 264 2.26 43.34 4.29
CA ARG A 264 2.62 44.37 5.28
C ARG A 264 4.10 44.69 5.31
N LYS A 265 4.95 43.73 4.94
CA LYS A 265 6.41 43.85 4.98
C LYS A 265 7.02 44.23 3.62
N LEU A 266 6.20 44.48 2.59
CA LEU A 266 6.66 44.64 1.20
C LEU A 266 7.50 43.45 0.72
N GLY A 267 7.18 42.25 1.24
CA GLY A 267 7.84 41.00 0.95
C GLY A 267 7.30 40.31 -0.30
N VAL A 268 7.49 39.00 -0.41
CA VAL A 268 7.09 38.25 -1.61
C VAL A 268 5.67 37.73 -1.49
N VAL A 269 4.84 38.10 -2.46
CA VAL A 269 3.46 37.65 -2.57
C VAL A 269 3.26 36.97 -3.91
N ILE A 270 3.00 35.67 -3.90
CA ILE A 270 2.71 34.92 -5.12
C ILE A 270 1.30 35.32 -5.58
N ILE A 271 1.22 35.81 -6.81
CA ILE A 271 -0.04 36.20 -7.45
C ILE A 271 -0.63 34.99 -8.17
N GLU A 272 0.21 34.24 -8.87
CA GLU A 272 -0.19 33.10 -9.69
C GLU A 272 1.00 32.16 -9.85
N ALA A 273 0.80 30.87 -9.62
CA ALA A 273 1.79 29.85 -9.90
C ALA A 273 1.13 28.65 -10.59
N ARG A 274 1.65 28.29 -11.77
CA ARG A 274 1.12 27.19 -12.58
C ARG A 274 2.23 26.21 -12.92
N TYR A 275 1.90 24.93 -12.86
CA TYR A 275 2.81 23.84 -13.16
C TYR A 275 2.18 22.91 -14.21
N GLY A 276 2.92 22.58 -15.26
CA GLY A 276 2.40 21.69 -16.30
C GLY A 276 3.29 21.59 -17.54
N GLN A 277 2.70 21.02 -18.59
CA GLN A 277 3.39 20.71 -19.85
C GLN A 277 3.93 21.96 -20.56
N CYS A 278 5.12 21.82 -21.16
CA CYS A 278 5.76 22.87 -21.95
C CYS A 278 5.47 22.69 -23.46
N GLU A 279 4.89 23.70 -24.13
CA GLU A 279 4.88 23.76 -25.60
C GLU A 279 5.96 24.71 -26.12
N SER A 280 6.82 24.18 -27.01
CA SER A 280 7.87 24.96 -27.66
C SER A 280 7.33 25.68 -28.91
N SER A 281 6.65 26.82 -28.71
CA SER A 281 6.16 27.63 -29.84
C SER A 281 7.17 28.71 -30.27
N GLY A 282 8.31 28.29 -30.86
CA GLY A 282 9.12 29.06 -31.83
C GLY A 282 9.60 30.49 -31.55
N SER A 283 9.24 31.09 -30.41
CA SER A 283 9.63 32.42 -29.96
C SER A 283 10.02 32.29 -28.49
N SER A 284 10.92 33.14 -28.01
CA SER A 284 11.63 33.02 -26.72
C SER A 284 10.75 33.10 -25.46
N SER A 285 9.44 32.88 -25.57
CA SER A 285 8.46 32.74 -24.51
C SER A 285 8.01 31.29 -24.43
N TYR A 286 8.40 30.61 -23.37
CA TYR A 286 7.83 29.31 -22.99
C TYR A 286 6.36 29.54 -22.59
N ILE A 287 5.41 29.08 -23.41
CA ILE A 287 3.98 29.19 -23.11
C ILE A 287 3.55 27.87 -22.46
N LEU A 288 2.99 27.96 -21.25
CA LEU A 288 2.21 26.85 -20.67
C LEU A 288 1.00 26.63 -21.57
N ALA A 289 0.94 25.48 -22.22
CA ALA A 289 -0.14 25.16 -23.13
C ALA A 289 -0.91 23.94 -22.65
N GLY A 290 -2.23 24.01 -22.76
CA GLY A 290 -3.11 22.86 -22.71
C GLY A 290 -3.79 22.56 -21.38
N ASP A 291 -4.76 21.65 -21.47
CA ASP A 291 -5.70 21.14 -20.46
C ASP A 291 -5.02 20.40 -19.27
N ARG A 292 -3.68 20.36 -19.24
CA ARG A 292 -2.85 19.59 -18.29
C ARG A 292 -1.96 20.50 -17.45
N THR A 293 -2.56 21.53 -16.86
CA THR A 293 -1.88 22.45 -15.94
C THR A 293 -2.55 22.47 -14.58
N ILE A 294 -1.75 22.49 -13.51
CA ILE A 294 -2.23 22.55 -12.12
C ILE A 294 -1.89 23.92 -11.53
N ASP A 295 -2.84 24.48 -10.79
CA ASP A 295 -2.61 25.68 -9.98
C ASP A 295 -1.93 25.30 -8.66
N VAL A 296 -0.71 25.81 -8.47
CA VAL A 296 0.13 25.56 -7.29
C VAL A 296 0.33 26.83 -6.45
N THR A 297 -0.52 27.85 -6.65
CA THR A 297 -0.42 29.16 -5.97
C THR A 297 -0.51 29.04 -4.45
N VAL A 298 -1.53 28.34 -3.94
CA VAL A 298 -1.78 28.23 -2.50
C VAL A 298 -0.71 27.40 -1.79
N PRO A 299 -0.34 26.19 -2.28
CA PRO A 299 0.76 25.42 -1.71
C PRO A 299 2.09 26.19 -1.69
N LEU A 300 2.44 26.87 -2.79
CA LEU A 300 3.71 27.59 -2.91
C LEU A 300 3.76 28.82 -1.98
N GLN A 301 2.63 29.47 -1.72
CA GLN A 301 2.52 30.58 -0.75
C GLN A 301 2.55 30.07 0.70
N ALA A 302 2.03 28.87 0.96
CA ALA A 302 1.94 28.31 2.31
C ALA A 302 3.27 27.71 2.78
N MET A 303 4.00 26.99 1.90
CA MET A 303 5.19 26.22 2.27
C MET A 303 6.18 26.04 1.12
N SER A 304 7.45 25.79 1.46
CA SER A 304 8.52 25.47 0.50
C SER A 304 8.51 24.02 0.02
N GLN A 305 7.80 23.12 0.70
CA GLN A 305 7.61 21.72 0.31
C GLN A 305 6.13 21.54 0.00
N LEU A 306 5.80 21.16 -1.25
CA LEU A 306 4.44 20.99 -1.76
C LEU A 306 3.86 19.64 -1.29
N PRO A 307 2.98 19.58 -0.27
CA PRO A 307 2.43 18.32 0.22
C PRO A 307 1.27 17.92 -0.68
N GLY A 308 1.19 16.65 -1.08
CA GLY A 308 0.12 16.16 -1.96
C GLY A 308 0.26 16.61 -3.42
N PHE A 309 1.50 16.81 -3.88
CA PHE A 309 1.77 17.16 -5.26
C PHE A 309 1.56 15.96 -6.20
N TYR A 310 0.67 16.12 -7.18
CA TYR A 310 0.45 15.18 -8.28
C TYR A 310 1.04 15.77 -9.56
N ASP A 311 1.77 14.95 -10.32
CA ASP A 311 2.39 15.34 -11.59
C ASP A 311 1.39 15.14 -12.75
N PRO A 312 0.93 16.20 -13.45
CA PRO A 312 -0.06 16.09 -14.52
C PRO A 312 0.49 15.45 -15.80
N CYS A 313 1.81 15.35 -15.96
CA CYS A 313 2.46 14.83 -17.17
C CYS A 313 3.68 13.97 -16.81
N PRO A 314 3.49 12.76 -16.26
CA PRO A 314 4.60 11.90 -15.85
C PRO A 314 5.48 11.53 -17.04
N GLY A 315 6.78 11.83 -16.96
CA GLY A 315 7.77 11.50 -18.00
C GLY A 315 7.87 12.49 -19.16
N GLU A 316 7.07 13.56 -19.16
CA GLU A 316 7.12 14.63 -20.17
C GLU A 316 7.82 15.90 -19.63
N PRO A 317 8.37 16.77 -20.51
CA PRO A 317 8.98 18.02 -20.08
C PRO A 317 7.93 18.99 -19.51
N LYS A 318 8.17 19.43 -18.28
CA LYS A 318 7.27 20.29 -17.50
C LYS A 318 8.00 21.49 -16.91
N MET A 319 7.26 22.56 -16.66
CA MET A 319 7.81 23.79 -16.12
C MET A 319 6.89 24.38 -15.06
N LEU A 320 7.50 25.11 -14.13
CA LEU A 320 6.84 25.95 -13.16
C LEU A 320 6.91 27.40 -13.64
N HIS A 321 5.75 28.03 -13.80
CA HIS A 321 5.61 29.45 -14.07
C HIS A 321 5.08 30.15 -12.82
N VAL A 322 5.82 31.13 -12.31
CA VAL A 322 5.44 31.88 -11.11
C VAL A 322 5.42 33.38 -11.41
N ARG A 323 4.29 34.00 -11.12
CA ARG A 323 4.12 35.45 -11.06
C ARG A 323 3.97 35.87 -9.61
N TYR A 324 4.85 36.75 -9.15
CA TYR A 324 4.85 37.24 -7.77
C TYR A 324 5.05 38.75 -7.73
N MET A 325 4.73 39.34 -6.59
CA MET A 325 4.95 40.75 -6.27
C MET A 325 6.05 40.83 -5.22
N PHE A 326 7.02 41.72 -5.42
CA PHE A 326 8.05 42.02 -4.42
C PHE A 326 8.24 43.53 -4.39
N ARG A 327 8.15 44.15 -3.22
CA ARG A 327 8.22 45.63 -3.08
C ARG A 327 7.27 46.39 -4.01
N ASP A 328 6.06 45.88 -4.17
CA ASP A 328 5.03 46.39 -5.10
C ASP A 328 5.41 46.37 -6.59
N GLU A 329 6.51 45.70 -6.96
CA GLU A 329 6.88 45.46 -8.36
C GLU A 329 6.51 44.02 -8.77
N PRO A 330 5.82 43.83 -9.91
CA PRO A 330 5.48 42.51 -10.41
C PRO A 330 6.68 41.86 -11.10
N HIS A 331 6.94 40.60 -10.77
CA HIS A 331 7.99 39.78 -11.36
C HIS A 331 7.42 38.46 -11.87
N THR A 332 8.08 37.92 -12.89
CA THR A 332 7.72 36.64 -13.50
C THR A 332 8.97 35.79 -13.68
N VAL A 333 8.88 34.53 -13.26
CA VAL A 333 9.97 33.55 -13.33
C VAL A 333 9.40 32.25 -13.88
N THR A 334 10.08 31.67 -14.87
CA THR A 334 9.73 30.36 -15.43
C THR A 334 10.94 29.46 -15.30
N VAL A 335 10.76 28.29 -14.72
CA VAL A 335 11.84 27.36 -14.40
C VAL A 335 11.42 25.93 -14.76
N SER A 336 12.35 25.16 -15.31
CA SER A 336 12.16 23.72 -15.54
C SER A 336 12.12 22.95 -14.22
N ASP A 337 11.45 21.81 -14.17
CA ASP A 337 11.34 20.99 -12.94
C ASP A 337 12.70 20.65 -12.30
N ASP A 338 13.74 20.46 -13.12
CA ASP A 338 15.09 20.10 -12.65
C ASP A 338 15.90 21.28 -12.09
N MET A 339 15.36 22.50 -12.11
CA MET A 339 16.10 23.71 -11.74
C MET A 339 15.51 24.39 -10.49
N PRO A 340 16.35 24.84 -9.54
CA PRO A 340 15.86 25.52 -8.35
C PRO A 340 15.28 26.89 -8.70
N ILE A 341 14.13 27.22 -8.12
CA ILE A 341 13.52 28.54 -8.28
C ILE A 341 14.26 29.59 -7.43
N GLN A 342 14.63 30.70 -8.05
CA GLN A 342 15.29 31.81 -7.37
C GLN A 342 14.28 32.95 -7.18
N ILE A 343 13.71 33.02 -5.97
CA ILE A 343 12.81 34.09 -5.54
C ILE A 343 13.45 34.81 -4.35
N PRO A 344 13.35 36.14 -4.23
CA PRO A 344 13.83 36.86 -3.06
C PRO A 344 13.15 36.34 -1.78
N THR A 345 13.88 35.68 -0.89
CA THR A 345 13.28 35.01 0.29
C THR A 345 13.14 35.91 1.52
N LYS A 346 13.78 37.09 1.54
CA LYS A 346 13.70 38.05 2.66
C LYS A 346 13.86 39.50 2.18
N CYS A 347 13.06 40.41 2.74
CA CYS A 347 13.46 41.80 2.89
C CYS A 347 14.53 41.88 3.99
N TYR A 348 15.67 42.52 3.71
CA TYR A 348 16.66 42.88 4.73
C TYR A 348 16.14 43.98 5.65
#